data_AF-A0A3G8LGF6-F1
#
_entry.id   AF-A0A3G8LGF6-F1
#
_cell.length_a   1.000
_cell.length_b   1.000
_cell.length_c   1.000
_cell.angle_alpha   90.00
_cell.angle_beta   90.00
_cell.angle_gamma   90.00
#
_symmetry.space_group_name_H-M   'P 1'
#
loop_
_entity.id
_entity.type
_entity.pdbx_description
1 polymer ?
#
loop_
_entity_poly.entity_id
_entity_poly.type
_entity_poly.pdbx_seq_one_letter_code
_entity_poly.pdbx_strand_id
1 'polypeptide(L)'
;MINKEAKQNNKLAIKLAKKELDDKKLVQKQSELKEKIQEIKQRYIAVSKSTELEYKEAVYQALGPVLEKLGIKIKSFDNNISGSIALLPEELQKEVEILSKDVLTVEEAKVKDVLEVAKRVDITKNLAKRPTQLSGGQQQRVAIARAIVKKPKILLLDEPLSNLDAKLRISTRKWIRSIQQELGITTVFVTHDQEEAMSISDKIVCMSTAQVQQIGSPMELYLKPKNEFVARFLGMPEMTIVETDVKSGNVLYEGKKVAKAPANYAKSRIDLGFRGENLIEDQNGVIEGKIKVVEYLGKEIQAQIYIEKLDKIANVFLGAKDRYEVGELVKLNIKHESLFHLFDVNTKEHV
;
A
#
# COMPACT_ATOMS: atom_id res chain seq x y z
N MET A 1 37.98 -38.36 -4.23
CA MET A 1 38.19 -37.14 -5.05
C MET A 1 37.01 -36.17 -4.96
N ILE A 2 35.77 -36.65 -5.03
CA ILE A 2 34.51 -35.86 -5.00
C ILE A 2 34.40 -34.82 -3.85
N ASN A 3 34.89 -35.15 -2.65
CA ASN A 3 34.77 -34.26 -1.47
C ASN A 3 35.76 -33.07 -1.49
N LYS A 4 36.85 -33.13 -2.27
CA LYS A 4 37.79 -32.00 -2.43
C LYS A 4 37.25 -30.97 -3.43
N GLU A 5 36.66 -31.41 -4.54
CA GLU A 5 36.05 -30.52 -5.55
C GLU A 5 34.85 -29.77 -5.00
N ALA A 6 33.95 -30.44 -4.25
CA ALA A 6 32.80 -29.79 -3.62
C ALA A 6 33.23 -28.67 -2.64
N LYS A 7 34.30 -28.90 -1.87
CA LYS A 7 34.85 -27.92 -0.93
C LYS A 7 35.51 -26.73 -1.64
N GLN A 8 36.08 -26.96 -2.81
CA GLN A 8 36.71 -25.92 -3.65
C GLN A 8 35.65 -25.06 -4.34
N ASN A 9 34.59 -25.68 -4.84
CA ASN A 9 33.44 -25.00 -5.44
C ASN A 9 32.70 -24.12 -4.43
N ASN A 10 32.48 -24.62 -3.21
CA ASN A 10 31.88 -23.81 -2.13
C ASN A 10 32.77 -22.63 -1.72
N LYS A 11 34.10 -22.79 -1.67
CA LYS A 11 35.02 -21.68 -1.42
C LYS A 11 34.95 -20.63 -2.54
N LEU A 12 34.84 -21.05 -3.79
CA LEU A 12 34.72 -20.16 -4.94
C LEU A 12 33.40 -19.38 -4.90
N ALA A 13 32.28 -20.06 -4.61
CA ALA A 13 30.96 -19.45 -4.46
C ALA A 13 30.91 -18.41 -3.34
N ILE A 14 31.51 -18.71 -2.18
CA ILE A 14 31.60 -17.75 -1.06
C ILE A 14 32.46 -16.54 -1.44
N LYS A 15 33.55 -16.73 -2.20
CA LYS A 15 34.42 -15.63 -2.65
C LYS A 15 33.71 -14.73 -3.65
N LEU A 16 32.93 -15.30 -4.57
CA LEU A 16 32.11 -14.57 -5.54
C LEU A 16 30.99 -13.79 -4.83
N ALA A 17 30.27 -14.42 -3.90
CA ALA A 17 29.21 -13.76 -3.13
C ALA A 17 29.74 -12.60 -2.27
N LYS A 18 30.94 -12.73 -1.68
CA LYS A 18 31.59 -11.63 -0.95
C LYS A 18 31.93 -10.46 -1.86
N LYS A 19 32.48 -10.74 -3.06
CA LYS A 19 32.80 -9.71 -4.05
C LYS A 19 31.54 -8.97 -4.51
N GLU A 20 30.47 -9.70 -4.80
CA GLU A 20 29.19 -9.13 -5.22
C GLU A 20 28.53 -8.28 -4.12
N LEU A 21 28.67 -8.70 -2.85
CA LEU A 21 28.23 -7.92 -1.69
C LEU A 21 29.04 -6.61 -1.54
N ASP A 22 30.35 -6.66 -1.75
CA ASP A 22 31.21 -5.48 -1.67
C ASP A 22 30.94 -4.50 -2.82
N ASP A 23 30.68 -5.00 -4.03
CA ASP A 23 30.26 -4.20 -5.18
C ASP A 23 28.91 -3.51 -4.92
N LYS A 24 27.91 -4.24 -4.38
CA LYS A 24 26.61 -3.67 -3.99
C LYS A 24 26.73 -2.63 -2.86
N LYS A 25 27.64 -2.83 -1.90
CA LYS A 25 27.95 -1.82 -0.87
C LYS A 25 28.61 -0.57 -1.45
N LEU A 26 29.41 -0.72 -2.50
CA LEU A 26 30.03 0.41 -3.21
C LEU A 26 28.97 1.25 -3.93
N VAL A 27 28.04 0.59 -4.63
CA VAL A 27 26.88 1.23 -5.29
C VAL A 27 25.98 1.92 -4.26
N GLN A 28 25.74 1.30 -3.11
CA GLN A 28 24.97 1.90 -2.01
C GLN A 28 25.68 3.11 -1.38
N LYS A 29 27.03 3.09 -1.32
CA LYS A 29 27.83 4.25 -0.87
C LYS A 29 27.78 5.44 -1.83
N GLN A 30 27.61 5.18 -3.12
CA GLN A 30 27.54 6.18 -4.20
C GLN A 30 26.10 6.59 -4.56
N SER A 31 25.09 6.06 -3.86
CA SER A 31 23.69 6.35 -4.14
C SER A 31 23.29 7.77 -3.70
N GLU A 32 22.60 8.50 -4.57
CA GLU A 32 21.97 9.81 -4.31
C GLU A 32 21.07 9.82 -3.06
N LEU A 33 20.55 8.66 -2.66
CA LEU A 33 19.75 8.51 -1.43
C LEU A 33 20.55 8.84 -0.17
N LYS A 34 21.86 8.59 -0.15
CA LYS A 34 22.70 8.88 1.02
C LYS A 34 22.90 10.38 1.22
N GLU A 35 23.09 11.11 0.13
CA GLU A 35 23.17 12.58 0.14
C GLU A 35 21.84 13.17 0.63
N LYS A 36 20.71 12.69 0.11
CA LYS A 36 19.37 13.09 0.58
C LYS A 36 19.15 12.79 2.08
N ILE A 37 19.61 11.64 2.59
CA ILE A 37 19.51 11.33 4.03
C ILE A 37 20.36 12.30 4.87
N GLN A 38 21.54 12.67 4.38
CA GLN A 38 22.42 13.59 5.07
C GLN A 38 21.85 15.01 5.09
N GLU A 39 21.24 15.43 3.99
CA GLU A 39 20.49 16.68 3.87
C GLU A 39 19.30 16.74 4.83
N ILE A 40 18.52 15.65 4.92
CA ILE A 40 17.40 15.54 5.89
C ILE A 40 17.90 15.63 7.34
N LYS A 41 19.03 14.99 7.67
CA LYS A 41 19.62 15.08 9.02
C LYS A 41 20.06 16.51 9.35
N GLN A 42 20.69 17.22 8.41
CA GLN A 42 21.07 18.60 8.63
C GLN A 42 19.84 19.50 8.79
N ARG A 43 18.80 19.29 7.99
CA ARG A 43 17.53 20.01 8.11
C ARG A 43 16.87 19.76 9.46
N TYR A 44 16.88 18.53 9.96
CA TYR A 44 16.37 18.21 11.29
C TYR A 44 17.11 18.97 12.40
N ILE A 45 18.45 19.00 12.36
CA ILE A 45 19.27 19.73 13.33
C ILE A 45 18.97 21.24 13.27
N ALA A 46 18.85 21.79 12.06
CA ALA A 46 18.53 23.21 11.87
C ALA A 46 17.14 23.56 12.41
N VAL A 47 16.12 22.76 12.09
CA VAL A 47 14.75 22.95 12.59
C VAL A 47 14.69 22.80 14.11
N SER A 48 15.36 21.80 14.69
CA SER A 48 15.39 21.63 16.15
C SER A 48 15.99 22.85 16.85
N LYS A 49 17.08 23.42 16.31
CA LYS A 49 17.68 24.64 16.84
C LYS A 49 16.80 25.86 16.65
N SER A 50 16.14 26.00 15.49
CA SER A 50 15.25 27.14 15.24
C SER A 50 14.02 27.09 16.14
N THR A 51 13.41 25.92 16.34
CA THR A 51 12.27 25.76 17.25
C THR A 51 12.65 26.05 18.70
N GLU A 52 13.86 25.67 19.14
CA GLU A 52 14.35 26.01 20.49
C GLU A 52 14.59 27.51 20.64
N LEU A 53 15.07 28.18 19.59
CA LEU A 53 15.27 29.63 19.55
C LEU A 53 13.92 30.39 19.54
N GLU A 54 12.98 29.97 18.69
CA GLU A 54 11.62 30.51 18.61
C GLU A 54 10.88 30.35 19.94
N TYR A 55 11.03 29.20 20.61
CA TYR A 55 10.48 28.99 21.95
C TYR A 55 11.10 29.97 22.96
N LYS A 56 12.43 30.14 22.96
CA LYS A 56 13.13 31.10 23.83
C LYS A 56 12.72 32.55 23.55
N GLU A 57 12.56 32.93 22.28
CA GLU A 57 12.09 34.25 21.89
C GLU A 57 10.63 34.48 22.29
N ALA A 58 9.75 33.50 22.10
CA ALA A 58 8.35 33.59 22.54
C ALA A 58 8.23 33.76 24.06
N VAL A 59 9.04 33.00 24.82
CA VAL A 59 9.15 33.13 26.28
C VAL A 59 9.69 34.52 26.66
N TYR A 60 10.72 35.03 25.98
CA TYR A 60 11.27 36.37 26.22
C TYR A 60 10.26 37.47 25.89
N GLN A 61 9.52 37.37 24.79
CA GLN A 61 8.50 38.35 24.41
C GLN A 61 7.35 38.38 25.43
N ALA A 62 6.94 37.21 25.92
CA ALA A 62 5.86 37.11 26.90
C ALA A 62 6.27 37.56 28.31
N LEU A 63 7.47 37.18 28.78
CA LEU A 63 7.89 37.38 30.16
C LEU A 63 8.98 38.44 30.35
N GLY A 64 9.75 38.77 29.33
CA GLY A 64 10.91 39.67 29.38
C GLY A 64 10.60 41.07 29.94
N PRO A 65 9.56 41.79 29.48
CA PRO A 65 9.22 43.11 29.99
C PRO A 65 8.83 43.12 31.47
N VAL A 66 8.26 42.01 31.96
CA VAL A 66 7.88 41.82 33.37
C VAL A 66 9.13 41.55 34.21
N LEU A 67 10.04 40.72 33.71
CA LEU A 67 11.27 40.34 34.39
C LEU A 67 12.30 41.46 34.50
N GLU A 68 12.41 42.31 33.48
CA GLU A 68 13.29 43.50 33.50
C GLU A 68 12.83 44.54 34.53
N LYS A 69 11.52 44.76 34.67
CA LYS A 69 10.95 45.64 35.70
C LYS A 69 11.21 45.16 37.12
N LEU A 70 11.40 43.85 37.31
CA LEU A 70 11.69 43.21 38.60
C LEU A 70 13.19 43.02 38.86
N GLY A 71 14.06 43.44 37.94
CA GLY A 71 15.52 43.36 38.09
C GLY A 71 16.10 41.94 37.93
N ILE A 72 15.35 41.00 37.36
CA ILE A 72 15.73 39.57 37.26
C ILE A 72 16.38 39.30 35.89
N LYS A 73 17.62 38.82 35.87
CA LYS A 73 18.33 38.47 34.63
C LYS A 73 17.82 37.13 34.06
N ILE A 74 17.38 37.13 32.81
CA ILE A 74 16.75 35.97 32.14
C ILE A 74 17.68 34.74 32.02
N LYS A 75 19.01 34.92 32.06
CA LYS A 75 19.96 33.79 32.08
C LYS A 75 19.89 32.93 33.35
N SER A 76 19.31 33.42 34.45
CA SER A 76 19.12 32.62 35.68
C SER A 76 17.74 31.98 35.78
N PHE A 77 16.86 32.17 34.78
CA PHE A 77 15.47 31.71 34.86
C PHE A 77 15.37 30.18 34.82
N ASP A 78 16.17 29.49 34.01
CA ASP A 78 16.16 28.02 33.92
C ASP A 78 16.41 27.31 35.26
N ASN A 79 17.08 27.97 36.23
CA ASN A 79 17.45 27.37 37.51
C ASN A 79 16.68 27.92 38.73
N ASN A 80 15.83 28.95 38.60
CA ASN A 80 15.22 29.59 39.77
C ASN A 80 13.87 30.31 39.48
N ILE A 81 13.01 29.70 38.68
CA ILE A 81 11.65 30.20 38.39
C ILE A 81 10.85 30.41 39.69
N SER A 82 10.92 29.46 40.64
CA SER A 82 10.17 29.51 41.90
C SER A 82 10.56 30.71 42.79
N GLY A 83 11.85 31.09 42.81
CA GLY A 83 12.32 32.26 43.57
C GLY A 83 11.93 33.59 42.93
N SER A 84 11.74 33.60 41.61
CA SER A 84 11.33 34.79 40.85
C SER A 84 9.83 35.06 40.98
N ILE A 85 9.01 34.00 41.08
CA ILE A 85 7.56 34.11 41.31
C ILE A 85 7.26 34.69 42.70
N ALA A 86 8.05 34.37 43.72
CA ALA A 86 7.89 34.88 45.08
C ALA A 86 8.11 36.41 45.22
N LEU A 87 8.71 37.05 44.22
CA LEU A 87 8.95 38.50 44.18
C LEU A 87 7.80 39.29 43.52
N LEU A 88 6.81 38.60 42.95
CA LEU A 88 5.65 39.24 42.31
C LEU A 88 4.62 39.72 43.35
N PRO A 89 3.80 40.74 43.05
CA PRO A 89 2.59 41.07 43.83
C PRO A 89 1.63 39.87 43.97
N GLU A 90 0.94 39.73 45.10
CA GLU A 90 0.05 38.58 45.41
C GLU A 90 -0.99 38.28 44.33
N GLU A 91 -1.52 39.29 43.67
CA GLU A 91 -2.51 39.14 42.58
C GLU A 91 -1.89 38.42 41.36
N LEU A 92 -0.67 38.81 40.97
CA LEU A 92 0.06 38.19 39.87
C LEU A 92 0.59 36.81 40.25
N GLN A 93 0.91 36.56 41.52
CA GLN A 93 1.27 35.21 42.00
C GLN A 93 0.09 34.24 41.83
N LYS A 94 -1.13 34.65 42.21
CA LYS A 94 -2.35 33.84 42.02
C LYS A 94 -2.63 33.59 40.54
N GLU A 95 -2.43 34.58 39.69
CA GLU A 95 -2.63 34.45 38.24
C GLU A 95 -1.62 33.47 37.61
N VAL A 96 -0.34 33.54 37.99
CA VAL A 96 0.69 32.57 37.58
C VAL A 96 0.40 31.16 38.12
N GLU A 97 -0.13 31.03 39.33
CA GLU A 97 -0.53 29.73 39.89
C GLU A 97 -1.72 29.11 39.14
N ILE A 98 -2.66 29.93 38.67
CA ILE A 98 -3.78 29.47 37.84
C ILE A 98 -3.27 29.07 36.45
N LEU A 99 -2.47 29.92 35.80
CA LEU A 99 -1.93 29.64 34.46
C LEU A 99 -0.98 28.44 34.44
N SER A 100 -0.19 28.24 35.51
CA SER A 100 0.74 27.11 35.60
C SER A 100 0.03 25.75 35.71
N LYS A 101 -1.23 25.71 36.17
CA LYS A 101 -2.06 24.49 36.17
C LYS A 101 -2.44 24.04 34.76
N ASP A 102 -2.46 24.95 33.79
CA ASP A 102 -2.74 24.65 32.38
C ASP A 102 -1.47 24.31 31.57
N VAL A 103 -0.28 24.56 32.14
CA VAL A 103 1.01 24.27 31.50
C VAL A 103 1.43 22.84 31.81
N LEU A 104 1.31 21.96 30.82
CA LEU A 104 1.80 20.59 30.92
C LEU A 104 3.33 20.57 30.84
N THR A 105 3.94 19.75 31.69
CA THR A 105 5.34 19.35 31.50
C THR A 105 5.48 18.54 30.20
N VAL A 106 6.71 18.46 29.68
CA VAL A 106 7.02 17.65 28.49
C VAL A 106 6.65 16.17 28.69
N GLU A 107 6.78 15.67 29.92
CA GLU A 107 6.43 14.28 30.25
C GLU A 107 4.91 14.07 30.26
N GLU A 108 4.15 14.97 30.87
CA GLU A 108 2.68 14.93 30.86
C GLU A 108 2.11 15.10 29.45
N ALA A 109 2.70 15.97 28.63
CA ALA A 109 2.33 16.14 27.23
C ALA A 109 2.55 14.86 26.41
N LYS A 110 3.68 14.16 26.62
CA LYS A 110 3.95 12.85 25.98
C LYS A 110 2.94 11.80 26.41
N VAL A 111 2.66 11.70 27.71
CA VAL A 111 1.68 10.74 28.24
C VAL A 111 0.30 11.03 27.65
N LYS A 112 -0.12 12.30 27.60
CA LYS A 112 -1.37 12.73 26.98
C LYS A 112 -1.45 12.30 25.51
N ASP A 113 -0.44 12.62 24.69
CA ASP A 113 -0.41 12.26 23.27
C ASP A 113 -0.46 10.72 23.07
N VAL A 114 0.28 9.96 23.90
CA VAL A 114 0.27 8.48 23.86
C VAL A 114 -1.12 7.94 24.19
N LEU A 115 -1.76 8.43 25.25
CA LEU A 115 -3.10 7.98 25.66
C LEU A 115 -4.16 8.33 24.62
N GLU A 116 -4.07 9.52 24.02
CA GLU A 116 -4.97 9.95 22.96
C GLU A 116 -4.87 9.02 21.74
N VAL A 117 -3.65 8.77 21.26
CA VAL A 117 -3.43 7.86 20.13
C VAL A 117 -3.84 6.43 20.49
N ALA A 118 -3.50 5.95 21.69
CA ALA A 118 -3.87 4.62 22.15
C ALA A 118 -5.38 4.39 22.16
N LYS A 119 -6.16 5.43 22.51
CA LYS A 119 -7.62 5.41 22.44
C LYS A 119 -8.11 5.35 21.00
N ARG A 120 -7.55 6.17 20.10
CA ARG A 120 -7.95 6.19 18.68
C ARG A 120 -7.68 4.85 17.99
N VAL A 121 -6.52 4.24 18.25
CA VAL A 121 -6.12 2.95 17.64
C VAL A 121 -6.65 1.71 18.38
N ASP A 122 -7.44 1.90 19.44
CA ASP A 122 -8.03 0.86 20.29
C ASP A 122 -6.99 -0.13 20.88
N ILE A 123 -5.96 0.41 21.54
CA ILE A 123 -4.92 -0.36 22.25
C ILE A 123 -4.77 0.03 23.72
N THR A 124 -5.69 0.84 24.28
CA THR A 124 -5.60 1.32 25.67
C THR A 124 -5.45 0.17 26.69
N LYS A 125 -6.18 -0.94 26.48
CA LYS A 125 -6.12 -2.15 27.33
C LYS A 125 -4.80 -2.93 27.19
N ASN A 126 -3.97 -2.57 26.22
CA ASN A 126 -2.74 -3.25 25.87
C ASN A 126 -1.48 -2.45 26.24
N LEU A 127 -1.62 -1.23 26.79
CA LEU A 127 -0.49 -0.34 27.10
C LEU A 127 0.57 -0.97 28.03
N ALA A 128 0.13 -1.78 28.99
CA ALA A 128 1.03 -2.47 29.94
C ALA A 128 1.61 -3.80 29.40
N LYS A 129 1.17 -4.26 28.22
CA LYS A 129 1.57 -5.55 27.67
C LYS A 129 2.86 -5.42 26.87
N ARG A 130 3.73 -6.43 26.98
CA ARG A 130 4.92 -6.56 26.14
C ARG A 130 4.52 -6.99 24.72
N PRO A 131 5.31 -6.67 23.67
CA PRO A 131 4.99 -7.04 22.28
C PRO A 131 4.68 -8.52 22.08
N THR A 132 5.37 -9.41 22.80
CA THR A 132 5.16 -10.87 22.75
C THR A 132 3.82 -11.33 23.32
N GLN A 133 3.09 -10.47 24.02
CA GLN A 133 1.77 -10.74 24.61
C GLN A 133 0.61 -10.18 23.77
N LEU A 134 0.91 -9.63 22.60
CA LEU A 134 -0.05 -9.03 21.67
C LEU A 134 -0.31 -9.96 20.49
N SER A 135 -1.55 -9.99 19.99
CA SER A 135 -1.84 -10.63 18.70
C SER A 135 -1.17 -9.86 17.55
N GLY A 136 -1.00 -10.49 16.37
CA GLY A 136 -0.38 -9.82 15.22
C GLY A 136 -1.06 -8.49 14.85
N GLY A 137 -2.39 -8.47 14.85
CA GLY A 137 -3.17 -7.25 14.57
C GLY A 137 -3.01 -6.19 15.65
N GLN A 138 -2.86 -6.57 16.92
CA GLN A 138 -2.53 -5.63 18.00
C GLN A 138 -1.12 -5.08 17.86
N GLN A 139 -0.14 -5.91 17.49
CA GLN A 139 1.22 -5.44 17.20
C GLN A 139 1.23 -4.44 16.04
N GLN A 140 0.43 -4.68 15.00
CA GLN A 140 0.30 -3.76 13.88
C GLN A 140 -0.33 -2.43 14.29
N ARG A 141 -1.36 -2.46 15.14
CA ARG A 141 -1.95 -1.24 15.74
C ARG A 141 -0.93 -0.45 16.54
N VAL A 142 -0.11 -1.13 17.35
CA VAL A 142 1.01 -0.49 18.08
C VAL A 142 2.02 0.12 17.13
N ALA A 143 2.39 -0.56 16.04
CA ALA A 143 3.33 -0.03 15.05
C ALA A 143 2.83 1.26 14.39
N ILE A 144 1.55 1.28 14.01
CA ILE A 144 0.91 2.46 13.43
C ILE A 144 0.72 3.58 14.46
N ALA A 145 0.34 3.25 15.69
CA ALA A 145 0.26 4.21 16.80
C ALA A 145 1.59 4.93 17.02
N ARG A 146 2.70 4.18 16.99
CA ARG A 146 4.06 4.73 17.09
C ARG A 146 4.40 5.69 15.96
N ALA A 147 3.85 5.50 14.77
CA ALA A 147 4.04 6.42 13.64
C ALA A 147 3.18 7.68 13.80
N ILE A 148 1.91 7.52 14.16
CA ILE A 148 0.91 8.59 14.23
C ILE A 148 1.13 9.54 15.42
N VAL A 149 1.64 9.05 16.56
CA VAL A 149 1.89 9.90 17.74
C VAL A 149 2.82 11.09 17.47
N LYS A 150 3.64 10.99 16.42
CA LYS A 150 4.51 12.07 15.96
C LYS A 150 3.80 13.12 15.09
N LYS A 151 2.49 12.97 14.84
CA LYS A 151 1.67 13.83 13.99
C LYS A 151 2.32 14.08 12.62
N PRO A 152 2.72 13.01 11.88
CA PRO A 152 3.45 13.16 10.62
C PRO A 152 2.55 13.73 9.51
N LYS A 153 3.15 14.50 8.60
CA LYS A 153 2.44 14.95 7.37
C LYS A 153 2.21 13.82 6.39
N ILE A 154 3.12 12.84 6.36
CA ILE A 154 3.09 11.69 5.46
C ILE A 154 3.31 10.41 6.27
N LEU A 155 2.43 9.43 6.07
CA LEU A 155 2.55 8.08 6.63
C LEU A 155 2.98 7.12 5.53
N LEU A 156 4.09 6.42 5.72
CA LEU A 156 4.57 5.38 4.80
C LEU A 156 4.35 4.03 5.44
N LEU A 157 3.63 3.15 4.76
CA LEU A 157 3.33 1.79 5.22
C LEU A 157 3.88 0.80 4.19
N ASP A 158 4.89 0.04 4.57
CA ASP A 158 5.56 -0.95 3.72
C ASP A 158 5.12 -2.36 4.12
N GLU A 159 4.33 -3.00 3.25
CA GLU A 159 3.67 -4.30 3.46
C GLU A 159 3.11 -4.54 4.88
N PRO A 160 2.28 -3.62 5.41
CA PRO A 160 1.88 -3.63 6.81
C PRO A 160 1.01 -4.83 7.22
N LEU A 161 0.48 -5.61 6.28
CA LEU A 161 -0.50 -6.67 6.53
C LEU A 161 0.02 -8.08 6.20
N SER A 162 1.25 -8.19 5.67
CA SER A 162 1.83 -9.45 5.16
C SER A 162 1.84 -10.58 6.20
N ASN A 163 2.17 -10.24 7.45
CA ASN A 163 2.32 -11.20 8.56
C ASN A 163 1.03 -11.56 9.30
N LEU A 164 -0.14 -11.10 8.84
CA LEU A 164 -1.43 -11.35 9.48
C LEU A 164 -2.17 -12.51 8.80
N ASP A 165 -3.03 -13.23 9.52
CA ASP A 165 -3.96 -14.18 8.91
C ASP A 165 -5.04 -13.46 8.08
N ALA A 166 -5.72 -14.16 7.17
CA ALA A 166 -6.67 -13.57 6.24
C ALA A 166 -7.80 -12.76 6.92
N LYS A 167 -8.37 -13.27 8.03
CA LYS A 167 -9.46 -12.60 8.74
C LYS A 167 -8.95 -11.33 9.44
N LEU A 168 -7.76 -11.42 10.01
CA LEU A 168 -7.10 -10.29 10.65
C LEU A 168 -6.63 -9.24 9.65
N ARG A 169 -6.19 -9.64 8.44
CA ARG A 169 -5.88 -8.72 7.33
C ARG A 169 -7.09 -7.88 6.97
N ILE A 170 -8.26 -8.49 6.73
CA ILE A 170 -9.48 -7.78 6.32
C ILE A 170 -9.88 -6.74 7.38
N SER A 171 -9.93 -7.15 8.65
CA SER A 171 -10.32 -6.25 9.74
C SER A 171 -9.30 -5.13 9.98
N THR A 172 -8.00 -5.46 9.92
CA THR A 172 -6.93 -4.48 10.09
C THR A 172 -6.90 -3.50 8.92
N ARG A 173 -7.12 -3.95 7.69
CA ARG A 173 -7.21 -3.09 6.49
C ARG A 173 -8.31 -2.03 6.62
N LYS A 174 -9.52 -2.46 7.01
CA LYS A 174 -10.66 -1.55 7.27
C LYS A 174 -10.32 -0.54 8.36
N TRP A 175 -9.67 -1.02 9.43
CA TRP A 175 -9.25 -0.17 10.53
C TRP A 175 -8.18 0.86 10.11
N ILE A 176 -7.17 0.47 9.32
CA ILE A 176 -6.16 1.41 8.78
C ILE A 176 -6.84 2.49 7.94
N ARG A 177 -7.76 2.11 7.04
CA ARG A 177 -8.52 3.07 6.22
C ARG A 177 -9.27 4.06 7.09
N SER A 178 -9.98 3.58 8.11
CA SER A 178 -10.75 4.41 9.03
C SER A 178 -9.87 5.44 9.74
N ILE A 179 -8.74 5.00 10.30
CA ILE A 179 -7.82 5.88 11.02
C ILE A 179 -7.16 6.89 10.07
N GLN A 180 -6.76 6.46 8.88
CA GLN A 180 -6.18 7.34 7.87
C GLN A 180 -7.17 8.45 7.47
N GLN A 181 -8.45 8.10 7.27
CA GLN A 181 -9.51 9.06 6.94
C GLN A 181 -9.82 10.00 8.10
N GLU A 182 -9.91 9.49 9.32
CA GLU A 182 -10.15 10.30 10.53
C GLU A 182 -9.05 11.35 10.74
N LEU A 183 -7.79 10.97 10.49
CA LEU A 183 -6.64 11.85 10.71
C LEU A 183 -6.30 12.74 9.51
N GLY A 184 -6.83 12.45 8.32
CA GLY A 184 -6.52 13.19 7.10
C GLY A 184 -5.04 13.15 6.68
N ILE A 185 -4.29 12.12 7.10
CA ILE A 185 -2.85 12.02 6.83
C ILE A 185 -2.63 11.44 5.43
N THR A 186 -1.79 12.10 4.63
CA THR A 186 -1.35 11.56 3.33
C THR A 186 -0.60 10.25 3.55
N THR A 187 -1.12 9.16 2.98
CA THR A 187 -0.57 7.82 3.25
C THR A 187 -0.13 7.15 1.95
N VAL A 188 1.09 6.63 1.94
CA VAL A 188 1.60 5.74 0.88
C VAL A 188 1.59 4.32 1.43
N PHE A 189 0.81 3.46 0.80
CA PHE A 189 0.66 2.06 1.16
C PHE A 189 1.30 1.19 0.06
N VAL A 190 2.32 0.41 0.42
CA VAL A 190 3.01 -0.52 -0.48
C VAL A 190 2.56 -1.93 -0.17
N THR A 191 2.17 -2.67 -1.19
CA THR A 191 1.74 -4.07 -1.08
C THR A 191 1.91 -4.79 -2.41
N HIS A 192 2.08 -6.11 -2.33
CA HIS A 192 1.99 -7.02 -3.47
C HIS A 192 0.58 -7.62 -3.63
N ASP A 193 -0.33 -7.38 -2.69
CA ASP A 193 -1.69 -7.90 -2.69
C ASP A 193 -2.65 -6.96 -3.43
N GLN A 194 -3.33 -7.50 -4.43
CA GLN A 194 -4.25 -6.75 -5.28
C GLN A 194 -5.51 -6.33 -4.52
N GLU A 195 -6.07 -7.19 -3.65
CA GLU A 195 -7.26 -6.85 -2.86
C GLU A 195 -6.97 -5.72 -1.89
N GLU A 196 -5.77 -5.71 -1.30
CA GLU A 196 -5.31 -4.61 -0.47
C GLU A 196 -5.29 -3.31 -1.26
N ALA A 197 -4.58 -3.28 -2.39
CA ALA A 197 -4.47 -2.11 -3.24
C ALA A 197 -5.85 -1.58 -3.68
N MET A 198 -6.75 -2.48 -4.08
CA MET A 198 -8.08 -2.15 -4.60
C MET A 198 -9.03 -1.62 -3.52
N SER A 199 -8.90 -2.05 -2.27
CA SER A 199 -9.89 -1.75 -1.22
C SER A 199 -9.51 -0.60 -0.28
N ILE A 200 -8.23 -0.24 -0.17
CA ILE A 200 -7.77 0.83 0.75
C ILE A 200 -7.39 2.14 0.04
N SER A 201 -7.12 2.08 -1.26
CA SER A 201 -6.44 3.18 -1.97
C SER A 201 -7.43 4.10 -2.67
N ASP A 202 -7.19 5.40 -2.59
CA ASP A 202 -7.87 6.38 -3.46
C ASP A 202 -7.29 6.36 -4.89
N LYS A 203 -5.99 6.09 -5.00
CA LYS A 203 -5.23 6.01 -6.23
C LYS A 203 -4.20 4.89 -6.11
N ILE A 204 -4.05 4.11 -7.18
CA ILE A 204 -3.07 3.03 -7.28
C ILE A 204 -1.98 3.47 -8.27
N VAL A 205 -0.73 3.22 -7.91
CA VAL A 205 0.43 3.28 -8.81
C VAL A 205 0.86 1.85 -9.06
N CYS A 206 0.44 1.30 -10.20
CA CYS A 206 0.82 -0.06 -10.60
C CYS A 206 2.20 -0.03 -11.25
N MET A 207 3.12 -0.85 -10.73
CA MET A 207 4.51 -0.89 -11.16
C MET A 207 4.93 -2.30 -11.56
N SER A 208 5.82 -2.39 -12.54
CA SER A 208 6.49 -3.62 -12.96
C SER A 208 7.93 -3.28 -13.29
N THR A 209 8.88 -4.13 -12.89
CA THR A 209 10.32 -3.96 -13.20
C THR A 209 10.86 -2.54 -12.94
N ALA A 210 10.43 -1.93 -11.83
CA ALA A 210 10.74 -0.55 -11.42
C ALA A 210 10.20 0.57 -12.36
N GLN A 211 9.32 0.23 -13.30
CA GLN A 211 8.61 1.16 -14.16
C GLN A 211 7.13 1.27 -13.77
N VAL A 212 6.61 2.49 -13.77
CA VAL A 212 5.17 2.74 -13.60
C VAL A 212 4.44 2.31 -14.87
N GLN A 213 3.50 1.39 -14.71
CA GLN A 213 2.66 0.88 -15.80
C GLN A 213 1.40 1.73 -15.96
N GLN A 214 0.72 2.00 -14.83
CA GLN A 214 -0.48 2.81 -14.81
C GLN A 214 -0.69 3.47 -13.45
N ILE A 215 -1.25 4.69 -13.49
CA ILE A 215 -1.70 5.42 -12.31
C ILE A 215 -3.16 5.78 -12.52
N GLY A 216 -3.99 5.61 -11.50
CA GLY A 216 -5.42 5.90 -11.59
C GLY A 216 -6.17 5.42 -10.36
N SER A 217 -7.49 5.59 -10.36
CA SER A 217 -8.33 5.00 -9.31
C SER A 217 -8.37 3.47 -9.42
N PRO A 218 -8.68 2.73 -8.34
CA PRO A 218 -8.82 1.28 -8.39
C PRO A 218 -9.71 0.80 -9.55
N MET A 219 -10.90 1.40 -9.69
CA MET A 219 -11.85 1.03 -10.73
C MET A 219 -11.40 1.44 -12.14
N GLU A 220 -10.66 2.53 -12.28
CA GLU A 220 -10.09 2.93 -13.57
C GLU A 220 -9.06 1.90 -14.06
N LEU A 221 -8.16 1.45 -13.18
CA LEU A 221 -7.18 0.42 -13.55
C LEU A 221 -7.86 -0.92 -13.88
N TYR A 222 -8.92 -1.26 -13.14
CA TYR A 222 -9.64 -2.51 -13.36
C TYR A 222 -10.43 -2.53 -14.68
N LEU A 223 -11.18 -1.45 -14.95
CA LEU A 223 -12.08 -1.33 -16.10
C LEU A 223 -11.39 -0.86 -17.37
N LYS A 224 -10.29 -0.11 -17.25
CA LYS A 224 -9.53 0.45 -18.38
C LYS A 224 -8.03 0.26 -18.15
N PRO A 225 -7.55 -0.99 -18.12
CA PRO A 225 -6.12 -1.27 -18.02
C PRO A 225 -5.42 -0.74 -19.28
N LYS A 226 -4.29 -0.04 -19.12
CA LYS A 226 -3.52 0.53 -20.23
C LYS A 226 -2.78 -0.50 -21.05
N ASN A 227 -2.44 -1.65 -20.47
CA ASN A 227 -1.70 -2.71 -21.14
C ASN A 227 -2.04 -4.08 -20.57
N GLU A 228 -1.59 -5.14 -21.24
CA GLU A 228 -1.82 -6.53 -20.81
C GLU A 228 -1.34 -6.79 -19.39
N PHE A 229 -0.22 -6.19 -18.97
CA PHE A 229 0.32 -6.42 -17.62
C PHE A 229 -0.67 -5.95 -16.56
N VAL A 230 -1.16 -4.71 -16.66
CA VAL A 230 -2.15 -4.18 -15.69
C VAL A 230 -3.45 -4.99 -15.76
N ALA A 231 -3.86 -5.40 -16.95
CA ALA A 231 -5.08 -6.17 -17.16
C ALA A 231 -5.05 -7.55 -16.47
N ARG A 232 -3.90 -8.24 -16.55
CA ARG A 232 -3.69 -9.54 -15.88
C ARG A 232 -3.41 -9.38 -14.39
N PHE A 233 -2.63 -8.36 -14.03
CA PHE A 233 -2.19 -8.13 -12.66
C PHE A 233 -3.30 -7.61 -11.74
N LEU A 234 -4.39 -7.01 -12.27
CA LEU A 234 -5.49 -6.56 -11.43
C LEU A 234 -6.76 -7.35 -11.72
N GLY A 235 -7.19 -8.10 -10.72
CA GLY A 235 -8.39 -8.91 -10.73
C GLY A 235 -8.09 -10.35 -10.36
N MET A 236 -8.91 -10.90 -9.49
CA MET A 236 -8.88 -12.30 -9.12
C MET A 236 -10.24 -12.91 -9.46
N PRO A 237 -10.29 -13.89 -10.37
CA PRO A 237 -9.16 -14.47 -11.14
C PRO A 237 -8.55 -13.54 -12.21
N GLU A 238 -7.34 -13.88 -12.67
CA GLU A 238 -6.64 -13.11 -13.72
C GLU A 238 -7.41 -13.05 -15.03
N MET A 239 -7.25 -11.95 -15.78
CA MET A 239 -7.81 -11.81 -17.12
C MET A 239 -7.23 -12.85 -18.08
N THR A 240 -8.11 -13.56 -18.78
CA THR A 240 -7.69 -14.44 -19.88
C THR A 240 -7.47 -13.60 -21.12
N ILE A 241 -6.30 -13.70 -21.73
CA ILE A 241 -5.99 -12.97 -22.98
C ILE A 241 -5.50 -13.96 -24.03
N VAL A 242 -6.09 -13.88 -25.22
CA VAL A 242 -5.89 -14.80 -26.33
C VAL A 242 -5.68 -14.05 -27.63
N GLU A 243 -4.78 -14.55 -28.48
CA GLU A 243 -4.50 -13.91 -29.77
C GLU A 243 -5.54 -14.35 -30.81
N THR A 244 -6.16 -13.39 -31.49
CA THR A 244 -7.29 -13.60 -32.40
C THR A 244 -7.10 -12.91 -33.75
N ASP A 245 -7.90 -13.31 -34.75
CA ASP A 245 -7.83 -12.72 -36.08
C ASP A 245 -8.60 -11.40 -36.17
N VAL A 246 -8.08 -10.47 -36.95
CA VAL A 246 -8.79 -9.26 -37.39
C VAL A 246 -9.03 -9.35 -38.89
N LYS A 247 -10.31 -9.32 -39.31
CA LYS A 247 -10.69 -9.31 -40.73
C LYS A 247 -11.84 -8.33 -40.96
N SER A 248 -11.72 -7.52 -42.00
CA SER A 248 -12.73 -6.53 -42.41
C SER A 248 -13.22 -5.64 -41.25
N GLY A 249 -12.30 -5.20 -40.38
CA GLY A 249 -12.60 -4.35 -39.21
C GLY A 249 -13.29 -5.06 -38.04
N ASN A 250 -13.34 -6.39 -38.03
CA ASN A 250 -13.93 -7.18 -36.94
C ASN A 250 -12.89 -8.08 -36.30
N VAL A 251 -12.97 -8.23 -34.98
CA VAL A 251 -12.23 -9.23 -34.20
C VAL A 251 -12.99 -10.54 -34.28
N LEU A 252 -12.29 -11.60 -34.69
CA LEU A 252 -12.84 -12.91 -34.94
C LEU A 252 -12.23 -13.93 -33.98
N TYR A 253 -13.10 -14.58 -33.22
CA TYR A 253 -12.77 -15.78 -32.47
C TYR A 253 -13.31 -16.99 -33.22
N GLU A 254 -12.44 -17.91 -33.65
CA GLU A 254 -12.84 -19.11 -34.38
C GLU A 254 -13.71 -18.80 -35.63
N GLY A 255 -13.39 -17.72 -36.34
CA GLY A 255 -14.14 -17.24 -37.49
C GLY A 255 -15.48 -16.55 -37.17
N LYS A 256 -15.93 -16.55 -35.91
CA LYS A 256 -17.11 -15.82 -35.45
C LYS A 256 -16.72 -14.43 -34.98
N LYS A 257 -17.49 -13.42 -35.38
CA LYS A 257 -17.32 -12.06 -34.88
C LYS A 257 -17.63 -11.99 -33.39
N VAL A 258 -16.70 -11.42 -32.62
CA VAL A 258 -16.85 -11.21 -31.17
C VAL A 258 -16.81 -9.74 -30.76
N ALA A 259 -16.07 -8.91 -31.50
CA ALA A 259 -16.02 -7.47 -31.28
C ALA A 259 -15.72 -6.72 -32.59
N LYS A 260 -15.90 -5.40 -32.58
CA LYS A 260 -15.33 -4.52 -33.62
C LYS A 260 -13.88 -4.24 -33.29
N ALA A 261 -13.00 -4.28 -34.30
CA ALA A 261 -11.62 -3.86 -34.12
C ALA A 261 -11.55 -2.33 -33.97
N PRO A 262 -10.53 -1.78 -33.30
CA PRO A 262 -10.33 -0.33 -33.20
C PRO A 262 -10.22 0.31 -34.59
N ALA A 263 -10.70 1.55 -34.70
CA ALA A 263 -10.58 2.31 -35.94
C ALA A 263 -9.08 2.43 -36.32
N ASN A 264 -8.75 2.14 -37.57
CA ASN A 264 -7.38 2.15 -38.11
C ASN A 264 -6.43 1.07 -37.57
N TYR A 265 -6.93 0.02 -36.91
CA TYR A 265 -6.09 -1.14 -36.57
C TYR A 265 -5.73 -1.94 -37.83
N ALA A 266 -4.48 -1.83 -38.28
CA ALA A 266 -4.02 -2.36 -39.57
C ALA A 266 -3.48 -3.80 -39.52
N LYS A 267 -3.30 -4.38 -38.32
CA LYS A 267 -2.72 -5.72 -38.15
C LYS A 267 -3.78 -6.80 -38.31
N SER A 268 -3.35 -7.98 -38.77
CA SER A 268 -4.23 -9.15 -38.94
C SER A 268 -4.51 -9.90 -37.64
N ARG A 269 -3.81 -9.57 -36.56
CA ARG A 269 -3.91 -10.24 -35.25
C ARG A 269 -4.05 -9.21 -34.13
N ILE A 270 -4.85 -9.53 -33.12
CA ILE A 270 -5.10 -8.70 -31.94
C ILE A 270 -5.26 -9.57 -30.70
N ASP A 271 -4.78 -9.10 -29.56
CA ASP A 271 -4.95 -9.80 -28.29
C ASP A 271 -6.29 -9.43 -27.66
N LEU A 272 -7.14 -10.43 -27.48
CA LEU A 272 -8.49 -10.34 -26.94
C LEU A 272 -8.48 -10.78 -25.48
N GLY A 273 -8.69 -9.83 -24.58
CA GLY A 273 -8.82 -10.04 -23.15
C GLY A 273 -10.27 -10.11 -22.67
N PHE A 274 -10.57 -11.06 -21.79
CA PHE A 274 -11.85 -11.13 -21.09
C PHE A 274 -11.66 -11.64 -19.66
N ARG A 275 -12.49 -11.14 -18.74
CA ARG A 275 -12.51 -11.56 -17.35
C ARG A 275 -13.57 -12.63 -17.12
N GLY A 276 -13.33 -13.52 -16.17
CA GLY A 276 -14.23 -14.64 -15.88
C GLY A 276 -15.65 -14.19 -15.53
N GLU A 277 -15.78 -13.10 -14.78
CA GLU A 277 -17.07 -12.55 -14.35
C GLU A 277 -17.86 -11.88 -15.48
N ASN A 278 -17.21 -11.63 -16.63
CA ASN A 278 -17.87 -11.09 -17.83
C ASN A 278 -18.46 -12.19 -18.73
N LEU A 279 -18.20 -13.46 -18.40
CA LEU A 279 -18.77 -14.60 -19.10
C LEU A 279 -20.11 -15.01 -18.50
N ILE A 280 -20.97 -15.59 -19.33
CA ILE A 280 -22.23 -16.21 -18.95
C ILE A 280 -22.34 -17.57 -19.63
N GLU A 281 -22.94 -18.53 -18.92
CA GLU A 281 -23.27 -19.82 -19.50
C GLU A 281 -24.39 -19.69 -20.53
N ASP A 282 -24.13 -20.20 -21.73
CA ASP A 282 -25.04 -20.14 -22.87
C ASP A 282 -24.82 -21.38 -23.74
N GLN A 283 -25.87 -22.14 -24.03
CA GLN A 283 -25.80 -23.34 -24.88
C GLN A 283 -25.34 -23.02 -26.31
N ASN A 284 -25.56 -21.77 -26.75
CA ASN A 284 -25.09 -21.24 -28.04
C ASN A 284 -23.79 -20.44 -27.91
N GLY A 285 -23.11 -20.55 -26.75
CA GLY A 285 -21.87 -19.85 -26.43
C GLY A 285 -20.78 -20.08 -27.47
N VAL A 286 -20.01 -19.01 -27.72
CA VAL A 286 -18.92 -19.00 -28.70
C VAL A 286 -17.65 -19.62 -28.13
N ILE A 287 -17.46 -19.52 -26.82
CA ILE A 287 -16.32 -20.08 -26.09
C ILE A 287 -16.74 -21.44 -25.54
N GLU A 288 -15.98 -22.48 -25.87
CA GLU A 288 -16.24 -23.85 -25.42
C GLU A 288 -15.00 -24.38 -24.70
N GLY A 289 -15.19 -24.94 -23.50
CA GLY A 289 -14.09 -25.46 -22.71
C GLY A 289 -14.51 -26.61 -21.79
N LYS A 290 -13.55 -27.50 -21.48
CA LYS A 290 -13.75 -28.62 -20.55
C LYS A 290 -13.30 -28.20 -19.16
N ILE A 291 -14.12 -28.44 -18.14
CA ILE A 291 -13.79 -28.14 -16.74
C ILE A 291 -12.56 -28.96 -16.33
N LYS A 292 -11.55 -28.30 -15.78
CA LYS A 292 -10.35 -28.91 -15.19
C LYS A 292 -10.39 -28.87 -13.67
N VAL A 293 -10.85 -27.76 -13.12
CA VAL A 293 -11.00 -27.55 -11.67
C VAL A 293 -12.32 -26.83 -11.43
N VAL A 294 -13.01 -27.22 -10.35
CA VAL A 294 -14.20 -26.54 -9.87
C VAL A 294 -14.07 -26.28 -8.37
N GLU A 295 -14.37 -25.06 -7.95
CA GLU A 295 -14.28 -24.59 -6.58
C GLU A 295 -15.63 -24.03 -6.15
N TYR A 296 -16.18 -24.59 -5.07
CA TYR A 296 -17.47 -24.19 -4.53
C TYR A 296 -17.25 -23.21 -3.37
N LEU A 297 -17.48 -21.93 -3.61
CA LEU A 297 -17.26 -20.85 -2.64
C LEU A 297 -18.57 -20.39 -1.96
N GLY A 298 -19.58 -21.25 -1.96
CA GLY A 298 -20.90 -21.01 -1.38
C GLY A 298 -21.78 -20.10 -2.24
N LYS A 299 -21.43 -18.81 -2.36
CA LYS A 299 -22.20 -17.82 -3.14
C LYS A 299 -21.91 -17.86 -4.65
N GLU A 300 -20.82 -18.49 -5.04
CA GLU A 300 -20.32 -18.55 -6.41
C GLU A 300 -19.59 -19.88 -6.63
N ILE A 301 -19.62 -20.35 -7.87
CA ILE A 301 -18.85 -21.51 -8.33
C ILE A 301 -17.76 -20.97 -9.25
N GLN A 302 -16.51 -21.06 -8.83
CA GLN A 302 -15.37 -20.72 -9.68
C GLN A 302 -14.90 -21.99 -10.40
N ALA A 303 -14.54 -21.87 -11.67
CA ALA A 303 -14.01 -22.99 -12.44
C ALA A 303 -12.83 -22.58 -13.31
N GLN A 304 -11.89 -23.50 -13.49
CA GLN A 304 -10.88 -23.43 -14.53
C GLN A 304 -11.31 -24.30 -15.68
N ILE A 305 -11.50 -23.69 -16.85
CA ILE A 305 -11.85 -24.41 -18.07
C ILE A 305 -10.66 -24.42 -19.02
N TYR A 306 -10.42 -25.56 -19.64
CA TYR A 306 -9.46 -25.68 -20.72
C TYR A 306 -10.16 -25.47 -22.05
N ILE A 307 -9.80 -24.38 -22.74
CA ILE A 307 -10.31 -24.03 -24.06
C ILE A 307 -9.38 -24.67 -25.09
N GLU A 308 -9.78 -25.85 -25.58
CA GLU A 308 -8.94 -26.71 -26.44
C GLU A 308 -8.44 -26.00 -27.70
N LYS A 309 -9.26 -25.11 -28.26
CA LYS A 309 -8.95 -24.32 -29.46
C LYS A 309 -7.89 -23.24 -29.24
N LEU A 310 -7.73 -22.78 -28.01
CA LEU A 310 -6.79 -21.73 -27.63
C LEU A 310 -5.54 -22.26 -26.93
N ASP A 311 -5.52 -23.56 -26.63
CA ASP A 311 -4.53 -24.18 -25.73
C ASP A 311 -4.31 -23.36 -24.45
N LYS A 312 -5.42 -22.91 -23.85
CA LYS A 312 -5.40 -21.99 -22.69
C LYS A 312 -6.40 -22.39 -21.62
N ILE A 313 -6.04 -22.07 -20.38
CA ILE A 313 -6.93 -22.14 -19.23
C ILE A 313 -7.58 -20.77 -19.04
N ALA A 314 -8.89 -20.75 -18.88
CA ALA A 314 -9.64 -19.57 -18.49
C ALA A 314 -10.29 -19.81 -17.13
N ASN A 315 -10.22 -18.80 -16.26
CA ASN A 315 -10.96 -18.79 -15.01
C ASN A 315 -12.33 -18.18 -15.26
N VAL A 316 -13.39 -18.85 -14.80
CA VAL A 316 -14.78 -18.48 -15.08
C VAL A 316 -15.65 -18.64 -13.84
N PHE A 317 -16.78 -17.96 -13.82
CA PHE A 317 -17.81 -18.15 -12.80
C PHE A 317 -18.99 -18.89 -13.42
N LEU A 318 -19.42 -19.96 -12.76
CA LEU A 318 -20.54 -20.80 -13.17
C LEU A 318 -21.72 -20.62 -12.21
N GLY A 319 -22.93 -20.83 -12.70
CA GLY A 319 -24.16 -20.65 -11.94
C GLY A 319 -25.43 -21.19 -12.59
N ALA A 320 -25.36 -21.82 -13.76
CA ALA A 320 -26.51 -22.48 -14.39
C ALA A 320 -26.93 -23.78 -13.68
N LYS A 321 -26.04 -24.37 -12.87
CA LYS A 321 -26.27 -25.58 -12.08
C LYS A 321 -25.69 -25.42 -10.68
N ASP A 322 -26.20 -26.22 -9.74
CA ASP A 322 -25.65 -26.28 -8.38
C ASP A 322 -24.37 -27.12 -8.29
N ARG A 323 -24.14 -28.00 -9.26
CA ARG A 323 -22.98 -28.90 -9.33
C ARG A 323 -22.52 -29.12 -10.76
N TYR A 324 -21.20 -29.22 -10.89
CA TYR A 324 -20.48 -29.49 -12.13
C TYR A 324 -19.44 -30.58 -11.89
N GLU A 325 -19.11 -31.32 -12.95
CA GLU A 325 -18.11 -32.37 -12.91
C GLU A 325 -16.83 -31.99 -13.67
N VAL A 326 -15.68 -32.46 -13.18
CA VAL A 326 -14.42 -32.31 -13.91
C VAL A 326 -14.51 -33.10 -15.22
N GLY A 327 -14.14 -32.46 -16.32
CA GLY A 327 -14.27 -32.99 -17.68
C GLY A 327 -15.56 -32.58 -18.39
N GLU A 328 -16.54 -32.03 -17.66
CA GLU A 328 -17.78 -31.53 -18.26
C GLU A 328 -17.49 -30.38 -19.24
N LEU A 329 -18.24 -30.37 -20.34
CA LEU A 329 -18.15 -29.34 -21.35
C LEU A 329 -19.06 -28.17 -20.97
N VAL A 330 -18.50 -26.97 -20.88
CA VAL A 330 -19.27 -25.74 -20.70
C VAL A 330 -19.11 -24.84 -21.92
N LYS A 331 -20.22 -24.16 -22.25
CA LYS A 331 -20.28 -23.18 -23.33
C LYS A 331 -20.60 -21.83 -22.73
N LEU A 332 -19.80 -20.84 -23.10
CA LEU A 332 -19.81 -19.52 -22.53
C LEU A 332 -19.94 -18.47 -23.64
N ASN A 333 -20.68 -17.43 -23.32
CA ASN A 333 -20.75 -16.21 -24.11
C ASN A 333 -20.35 -15.03 -23.25
N ILE A 334 -20.07 -13.89 -23.88
CA ILE A 334 -19.77 -12.66 -23.17
C ILE A 334 -21.04 -11.86 -22.98
N LYS A 335 -21.21 -11.31 -21.77
CA LYS A 335 -22.38 -10.51 -21.40
C LYS A 335 -22.61 -9.34 -22.36
N HIS A 336 -21.52 -8.69 -22.80
CA HIS A 336 -21.58 -7.55 -23.71
C HIS A 336 -20.25 -7.38 -24.45
N GLU A 337 -20.29 -7.06 -25.75
CA GLU A 337 -19.06 -6.88 -26.56
C GLU A 337 -18.10 -5.80 -26.01
N SER A 338 -18.62 -4.82 -25.26
CA SER A 338 -17.84 -3.76 -24.62
C SER A 338 -17.00 -4.22 -23.43
N LEU A 339 -17.20 -5.45 -22.95
CA LEU A 339 -16.43 -6.04 -21.85
C LEU A 339 -15.18 -6.77 -22.31
N PHE A 340 -14.97 -6.86 -23.62
CA PHE A 340 -13.70 -7.27 -24.18
C PHE A 340 -12.68 -6.14 -24.03
N HIS A 341 -11.45 -6.54 -23.71
CA HIS A 341 -10.29 -5.69 -23.80
C HIS A 341 -9.51 -6.08 -25.03
N LEU A 342 -9.09 -5.10 -25.83
CA LEU A 342 -8.29 -5.33 -27.01
C LEU A 342 -6.90 -4.76 -26.78
N PHE A 343 -5.87 -5.55 -27.08
CA PHE A 343 -4.49 -5.16 -26.94
C PHE A 343 -3.75 -5.38 -28.25
N ASP A 344 -2.82 -4.49 -28.55
CA ASP A 344 -1.95 -4.65 -29.70
C ASP A 344 -0.98 -5.83 -29.47
N VAL A 345 -0.90 -6.73 -30.45
CA VAL A 345 -0.08 -7.95 -30.33
C VAL A 345 1.41 -7.70 -30.10
N ASN A 346 1.94 -6.55 -30.52
CA ASN A 346 3.36 -6.24 -30.40
C ASN A 346 3.65 -5.34 -29.19
N THR A 347 2.91 -4.25 -29.04
CA THR A 347 3.16 -3.28 -27.95
C THR A 347 2.55 -3.72 -26.64
N LYS A 348 1.55 -4.60 -26.67
CA LYS A 348 0.74 -5.03 -25.53
C LYS A 348 -0.06 -3.90 -24.86
N GLU A 349 -0.13 -2.74 -25.51
CA GLU A 349 -0.93 -1.60 -25.08
C GLU A 349 -2.40 -1.82 -25.48
N HIS A 350 -3.31 -1.26 -24.68
CA HIS A 350 -4.75 -1.30 -24.91
C HIS A 350 -5.12 -0.41 -26.11
N VAL A 351 -5.98 -0.91 -27.00
CA VAL A 351 -6.31 -0.28 -28.30
C VAL A 351 -7.79 -0.13 -28.56
#